data_AF-A0A835H9G6-F1
#
_entry.id   AF-A0A835H9G6-F1
#
_cell.length_a   1.000
_cell.length_b   1.000
_cell.length_c   1.000
_cell.angle_alpha   90.00
_cell.angle_beta   90.00
_cell.angle_gamma   90.00
#
_symmetry.space_group_name_H-M   'P 1'
#
loop_
_entity.id
_entity.type
_entity.pdbx_description
1 polymer ?
#
loop_
_entity_poly.entity_id
_entity_poly.type
_entity_poly.pdbx_seq_one_letter_code
_entity_poly.pdbx_strand_id
1 'polypeptide(L)'
;MRGSIDQGLVVSECAATDVVRKRGIRLTCRDVERIRREIQALEREISEAEAARNEWEEQSWDVDASLGKMYKDLENLSVECNQAIRRLKIGDELQYKLNSKGSKPADILGVDYKSSTLIAFVDDLKKSSMAKLEEFISLQQQSQDKDSKVKEKRSHLTEIQSRIDAVESQLSVVEKEIQEYASMCSAEAKRITEDIEQEMHKLDKREREADEFLKDLIKKNDEEIQKCAHELLMLVDSVSKYKESMVSTLLNIRRDVSETAEPHKCLQGLRSLAAELVNVVVDRYSLVLSLRRLLNQNANFSEEQMKGINIHLRRGQTDSTGSWMKSDCALDEVKGILWDGTEHEYSLVLQLFTT
;
A
#
# COMPACT_ATOMS: atom_id res chain seq x y z
N MET A 1 -107.97 -51.67 -25.23
CA MET A 1 -109.19 -52.49 -25.31
C MET A 1 -110.13 -52.07 -24.19
N ARG A 2 -110.96 -51.04 -24.43
CA ARG A 2 -112.08 -50.67 -23.56
C ARG A 2 -113.33 -51.19 -24.26
N GLY A 3 -113.73 -52.40 -23.88
CA GLY A 3 -114.89 -53.08 -24.44
C GLY A 3 -115.96 -53.24 -23.37
N SER A 4 -117.13 -52.68 -23.66
CA SER A 4 -118.45 -53.20 -23.27
C SER A 4 -118.65 -53.68 -21.83
N ILE A 5 -118.95 -52.75 -20.91
CA ILE A 5 -119.81 -53.02 -19.76
C ILE A 5 -120.69 -51.79 -19.55
N ASP A 6 -121.59 -51.51 -20.50
CA ASP A 6 -122.58 -50.42 -20.38
C ASP A 6 -124.00 -50.88 -20.75
N GLN A 7 -124.23 -52.20 -20.73
CA GLN A 7 -125.54 -52.81 -20.94
C GLN A 7 -125.70 -53.96 -19.94
N GLY A 8 -126.08 -53.63 -18.71
CA GLY A 8 -126.24 -54.65 -17.67
C GLY A 8 -126.75 -54.17 -16.31
N LEU A 9 -126.91 -52.86 -16.08
CA LEU A 9 -127.37 -52.35 -14.79
C LEU A 9 -128.64 -51.48 -14.89
N VAL A 10 -129.51 -51.80 -15.85
CA VAL A 10 -130.95 -51.44 -15.80
C VAL A 10 -131.80 -52.67 -15.41
N VAL A 11 -131.15 -53.83 -15.19
CA VAL A 11 -131.79 -55.06 -14.69
C VAL A 11 -131.28 -55.35 -13.29
N SER A 12 -131.70 -54.54 -12.30
CA SER A 12 -131.56 -54.89 -10.88
C SER A 12 -132.41 -54.04 -9.92
N GLU A 13 -133.08 -52.98 -10.38
CA GLU A 13 -134.00 -52.20 -9.53
C GLU A 13 -135.23 -53.00 -9.05
N CYS A 14 -135.51 -54.15 -9.69
CA CYS A 14 -136.47 -55.14 -9.19
C CYS A 14 -135.86 -56.30 -8.38
N ALA A 15 -134.53 -56.49 -8.37
CA ALA A 15 -133.89 -57.59 -7.64
C ALA A 15 -133.44 -57.18 -6.22
N ALA A 16 -133.02 -55.93 -6.04
CA ALA A 16 -132.73 -55.40 -4.71
C ALA A 16 -134.00 -55.20 -3.85
N THR A 17 -135.15 -54.97 -4.49
CA THR A 17 -136.43 -54.89 -3.79
C THR A 17 -137.01 -56.26 -3.43
N ASP A 18 -136.61 -57.36 -4.08
CA ASP A 18 -137.13 -58.70 -3.77
C ASP A 18 -136.51 -59.32 -2.50
N VAL A 19 -135.28 -58.98 -2.12
CA VAL A 19 -134.71 -59.40 -0.82
C VAL A 19 -135.32 -58.61 0.34
N VAL A 20 -135.59 -57.31 0.15
CA VAL A 20 -136.21 -56.47 1.20
C VAL A 20 -137.71 -56.76 1.35
N ARG A 21 -138.42 -57.03 0.23
CA ARG A 21 -139.85 -57.39 0.23
C ARG A 21 -140.10 -58.76 0.88
N LYS A 22 -139.18 -59.74 0.75
CA LYS A 22 -139.25 -61.03 1.47
C LYS A 22 -139.11 -60.93 2.99
N ARG A 23 -138.64 -59.79 3.53
CA ARG A 23 -138.57 -59.55 4.99
C ARG A 23 -139.66 -58.61 5.53
N GLY A 24 -140.67 -58.24 4.72
CA GLY A 24 -141.84 -57.48 5.17
C GLY A 24 -141.62 -55.98 5.46
N ILE A 25 -140.48 -55.41 5.07
CA ILE A 25 -140.15 -54.00 5.33
C ILE A 25 -140.62 -53.14 4.15
N ARG A 26 -141.58 -52.24 4.39
CA ARG A 26 -142.11 -51.30 3.39
C ARG A 26 -141.26 -50.02 3.42
N LEU A 27 -140.24 -49.95 2.57
CA LEU A 27 -139.39 -48.76 2.43
C LEU A 27 -140.15 -47.64 1.70
N THR A 28 -140.10 -46.43 2.23
CA THR A 28 -140.61 -45.24 1.54
C THR A 28 -139.55 -44.70 0.57
N CYS A 29 -139.92 -43.92 -0.45
CA CYS A 29 -138.94 -43.33 -1.38
C CYS A 29 -137.85 -42.49 -0.68
N ARG A 30 -138.16 -41.92 0.50
CA ARG A 30 -137.20 -41.20 1.33
C ARG A 30 -136.12 -42.12 1.93
N ASP A 31 -136.49 -43.35 2.28
CA ASP A 31 -135.55 -44.34 2.84
C ASP A 31 -134.57 -44.83 1.79
N VAL A 32 -135.04 -45.06 0.56
CA VAL A 32 -134.18 -45.44 -0.58
C VAL A 32 -133.17 -44.33 -0.89
N GLU A 33 -133.61 -43.06 -0.91
CA GLU A 33 -132.70 -41.94 -1.15
C GLU A 33 -131.71 -41.71 0.00
N ARG A 34 -132.09 -42.03 1.24
CA ARG A 34 -131.16 -42.00 2.40
C ARG A 34 -130.10 -43.08 2.26
N ILE A 35 -130.50 -44.32 1.99
CA ILE A 35 -129.58 -45.46 1.81
C ILE A 35 -128.64 -45.17 0.64
N ARG A 36 -129.13 -44.60 -0.46
CA ARG A 36 -128.31 -44.17 -1.59
C ARG A 36 -127.22 -43.16 -1.17
N ARG A 37 -127.57 -42.15 -0.36
CA ARG A 37 -126.60 -41.17 0.15
C ARG A 37 -125.58 -41.79 1.10
N GLU A 38 -125.98 -42.74 1.95
CA GLU A 38 -125.09 -43.47 2.86
C GLU A 38 -124.13 -44.37 2.07
N ILE A 39 -124.61 -45.10 1.06
CA ILE A 39 -123.76 -45.91 0.17
C ILE A 39 -122.75 -45.00 -0.55
N GLN A 40 -123.19 -43.86 -1.09
CA GLN A 40 -122.29 -42.91 -1.74
C GLN A 40 -121.28 -42.26 -0.78
N ALA A 41 -121.58 -42.19 0.52
CA ALA A 41 -120.64 -41.74 1.55
C ALA A 41 -119.62 -42.83 1.86
N LEU A 42 -120.07 -44.07 2.03
CA LEU A 42 -119.20 -45.24 2.23
C LEU A 42 -118.27 -45.49 1.03
N GLU A 43 -118.77 -45.36 -0.19
CA GLU A 43 -117.95 -45.47 -1.41
C GLU A 43 -116.85 -44.40 -1.45
N ARG A 44 -117.14 -43.18 -0.97
CA ARG A 44 -116.15 -42.11 -0.83
C ARG A 44 -115.13 -42.43 0.25
N GLU A 45 -115.56 -42.87 1.44
CA GLU A 45 -114.65 -43.27 2.53
C GLU A 45 -113.75 -44.44 2.14
N ILE A 46 -114.27 -45.43 1.41
CA ILE A 46 -113.47 -46.54 0.85
C ILE A 46 -112.44 -45.99 -0.14
N SER A 47 -112.85 -45.12 -1.06
CA SER A 47 -111.95 -44.53 -2.04
C SER A 47 -110.85 -43.68 -1.38
N GLU A 48 -111.18 -42.93 -0.33
CA GLU A 48 -110.22 -42.15 0.47
C GLU A 48 -109.26 -43.07 1.24
N ALA A 49 -109.74 -44.16 1.83
CA ALA A 49 -108.91 -45.15 2.52
C ALA A 49 -107.96 -45.89 1.56
N GLU A 50 -108.41 -46.23 0.35
CA GLU A 50 -107.56 -46.83 -0.69
C GLU A 50 -106.50 -45.85 -1.18
N ALA A 51 -106.85 -44.56 -1.36
CA ALA A 51 -105.89 -43.53 -1.71
C ALA A 51 -104.82 -43.36 -0.63
N ALA A 52 -105.21 -43.30 0.65
CA ALA A 52 -104.28 -43.22 1.78
C ALA A 52 -103.38 -44.46 1.87
N ARG A 53 -103.91 -45.66 1.65
CA ARG A 53 -103.08 -46.89 1.61
C ARG A 53 -102.03 -46.82 0.50
N ASN A 54 -102.42 -46.40 -0.70
CA ASN A 54 -101.49 -46.29 -1.82
C ASN A 54 -100.38 -45.27 -1.54
N GLU A 55 -100.69 -44.15 -0.88
CA GLU A 55 -99.69 -43.16 -0.43
C GLU A 55 -98.70 -43.76 0.59
N TRP A 56 -99.21 -44.51 1.58
CA TRP A 56 -98.34 -45.20 2.54
C TRP A 56 -97.48 -46.29 1.91
N GLU A 57 -98.00 -47.01 0.91
CA GLU A 57 -97.23 -47.98 0.13
C GLU A 57 -96.11 -47.29 -0.65
N GLU A 58 -96.41 -46.18 -1.34
CA GLU A 58 -95.40 -45.38 -2.06
C GLU A 58 -94.31 -44.87 -1.12
N GLN A 59 -94.68 -44.33 0.05
CA GLN A 59 -93.72 -43.91 1.08
C GLN A 59 -92.86 -45.08 1.59
N SER A 60 -93.45 -46.26 1.76
CA SER A 60 -92.70 -47.46 2.16
C SER A 60 -91.68 -47.86 1.09
N TRP A 61 -92.06 -47.81 -0.19
CA TRP A 61 -91.15 -48.09 -1.31
C TRP A 61 -90.01 -47.08 -1.40
N ASP A 62 -90.28 -45.80 -1.17
CA ASP A 62 -89.26 -44.73 -1.15
C ASP A 62 -88.27 -44.93 0.01
N VAL A 63 -88.75 -45.30 1.19
CA VAL A 63 -87.91 -45.61 2.35
C VAL A 63 -87.02 -46.83 2.07
N ASP A 64 -87.59 -47.91 1.52
CA ASP A 64 -86.84 -49.11 1.16
C ASP A 64 -85.79 -48.82 0.08
N ALA A 65 -86.11 -48.01 -0.93
CA ALA A 65 -85.18 -47.60 -1.96
C ALA A 65 -84.03 -46.74 -1.40
N SER A 66 -84.35 -45.80 -0.50
CA SER A 66 -83.36 -44.95 0.19
C SER A 66 -82.42 -45.78 1.07
N LEU A 67 -82.96 -46.74 1.83
CA LEU A 67 -82.19 -47.65 2.67
C LEU A 67 -81.26 -48.54 1.84
N GLY A 68 -81.76 -49.06 0.71
CA GLY A 68 -80.96 -49.83 -0.24
C GLY A 68 -79.80 -49.02 -0.83
N LYS A 69 -80.01 -47.73 -1.11
CA LYS A 69 -78.93 -46.83 -1.57
C LYS A 69 -77.89 -46.59 -0.47
N MET A 70 -78.32 -46.23 0.74
CA MET A 70 -77.42 -45.99 1.87
C MET A 70 -76.56 -47.23 2.21
N TYR A 71 -77.13 -48.43 2.11
CA TYR A 71 -76.38 -49.67 2.33
C TYR A 71 -75.26 -49.87 1.29
N LYS A 72 -75.55 -49.60 0.01
CA LYS A 72 -74.53 -49.67 -1.07
C LYS A 72 -73.43 -48.63 -0.87
N ASP A 73 -73.77 -47.41 -0.49
CA ASP A 73 -72.79 -46.35 -0.23
C ASP A 73 -71.87 -46.75 0.94
N LEU A 74 -72.41 -47.37 1.99
CA LEU A 74 -71.63 -47.89 3.11
C LEU A 74 -70.69 -49.04 2.69
N GLU A 75 -71.16 -49.94 1.83
CA GLU A 75 -70.35 -51.02 1.27
C GLU A 75 -69.17 -50.48 0.44
N ASN A 76 -69.40 -49.44 -0.37
CA ASN A 76 -68.36 -48.78 -1.15
C ASN A 76 -67.30 -48.12 -0.23
N LEU A 77 -67.72 -47.37 0.79
CA LEU A 77 -66.82 -46.77 1.78
C LEU A 77 -65.97 -47.81 2.51
N SER A 78 -66.56 -48.94 2.88
CA SER A 78 -65.86 -50.08 3.48
C SER A 78 -64.72 -50.59 2.59
N VAL A 79 -64.96 -50.70 1.28
CA VAL A 79 -63.94 -51.10 0.30
C VAL A 79 -62.82 -50.05 0.20
N GLU A 80 -63.14 -48.76 0.16
CA GLU A 80 -62.15 -47.68 0.12
C GLU A 80 -61.27 -47.66 1.37
N CYS A 81 -61.85 -47.82 2.56
CA CYS A 81 -61.11 -47.96 3.81
C CYS A 81 -60.10 -49.13 3.74
N ASN A 82 -60.53 -50.29 3.25
CA ASN A 82 -59.66 -51.45 3.10
C ASN A 82 -58.54 -51.24 2.07
N GLN A 83 -58.73 -50.40 1.05
CA GLN A 83 -57.67 -50.02 0.13
C GLN A 83 -56.67 -49.07 0.79
N ALA A 84 -57.15 -48.11 1.59
CA ALA A 84 -56.30 -47.19 2.34
C ALA A 84 -55.44 -47.93 3.39
N ILE A 85 -56.02 -48.87 4.14
CA ILE A 85 -55.30 -49.72 5.10
C ILE A 85 -54.16 -50.48 4.41
N ARG A 86 -54.40 -51.03 3.21
CA ARG A 86 -53.38 -51.71 2.42
C ARG A 86 -52.25 -50.78 1.96
N ARG A 87 -52.55 -49.52 1.57
CA ARG A 87 -51.52 -48.51 1.23
C ARG A 87 -50.67 -48.12 2.43
N LEU A 88 -51.26 -48.10 3.61
CA LEU A 88 -50.59 -47.76 4.88
C LEU A 88 -49.82 -48.94 5.50
N LYS A 89 -49.93 -50.16 4.95
CA LYS A 89 -49.23 -51.38 5.41
C LYS A 89 -49.45 -51.71 6.90
N ILE A 90 -50.64 -51.44 7.43
CA ILE A 90 -50.98 -51.60 8.87
C ILE A 90 -51.18 -53.09 9.26
N GLY A 91 -51.03 -54.02 8.30
CA GLY A 91 -51.13 -55.47 8.48
C GLY A 91 -52.29 -56.07 7.68
N ASP A 92 -52.05 -57.21 7.02
CA ASP A 92 -53.05 -57.88 6.17
C ASP A 92 -54.23 -58.49 6.95
N GLU A 93 -54.14 -58.50 8.29
CA GLU A 93 -55.14 -59.06 9.20
C GLU A 93 -56.30 -58.08 9.50
N LEU A 94 -56.13 -56.79 9.21
CA LEU A 94 -57.14 -55.76 9.47
C LEU A 94 -58.00 -55.53 8.22
N GLN A 95 -59.12 -56.25 8.14
CA GLN A 95 -60.12 -56.06 7.09
C GLN A 95 -61.43 -55.53 7.69
N TYR A 96 -61.81 -54.33 7.28
CA TYR A 96 -63.11 -53.75 7.57
C TYR A 96 -64.20 -54.54 6.86
N LYS A 97 -65.11 -55.17 7.62
CA LYS A 97 -66.19 -55.99 7.08
C LYS A 97 -67.50 -55.62 7.77
N LEU A 98 -68.43 -55.09 6.98
CA LEU A 98 -69.77 -54.75 7.45
C LEU A 98 -70.54 -56.03 7.84
N ASN A 99 -71.22 -55.98 8.98
CA ASN A 99 -72.07 -57.06 9.43
C ASN A 99 -73.52 -56.81 9.01
N SER A 100 -73.97 -57.52 7.97
CA SER A 100 -75.32 -57.42 7.42
C SER A 100 -76.43 -57.90 8.36
N LYS A 101 -76.08 -58.52 9.50
CA LYS A 101 -77.03 -58.99 10.51
C LYS A 101 -77.13 -58.08 11.74
N GLY A 102 -76.39 -56.97 11.77
CA GLY A 102 -76.39 -56.02 12.88
C GLY A 102 -77.67 -55.18 12.91
N SER A 103 -78.27 -55.02 14.09
CA SER A 103 -79.46 -54.16 14.28
C SER A 103 -79.12 -52.79 14.83
N LYS A 104 -77.90 -52.58 15.33
CA LYS A 104 -77.40 -51.29 15.82
C LYS A 104 -76.18 -50.85 15.00
N PRO A 105 -75.92 -49.54 14.86
CA PRO A 105 -74.74 -49.04 14.16
C PRO A 105 -73.42 -49.64 14.66
N ALA A 106 -73.28 -49.88 15.97
CA ALA A 106 -72.09 -50.54 16.54
C ALA A 106 -71.94 -52.02 16.11
N ASP A 107 -73.06 -52.72 15.91
CA ASP A 107 -73.09 -54.12 15.47
C ASP A 107 -72.80 -54.25 13.97
N ILE A 108 -73.14 -53.21 13.19
CA ILE A 108 -72.93 -53.12 11.73
C ILE A 108 -71.47 -52.73 11.40
N LEU A 109 -70.90 -51.80 12.19
CA LEU A 109 -69.58 -51.21 11.95
C LEU A 109 -68.43 -51.95 12.68
N GLY A 110 -68.74 -52.84 13.63
CA GLY A 110 -67.77 -53.53 14.48
C GLY A 110 -67.24 -52.66 15.63
N VAL A 111 -66.99 -53.28 16.79
CA VAL A 111 -66.69 -52.57 18.06
C VAL A 111 -65.25 -52.03 18.15
N ASP A 112 -64.32 -52.44 17.28
CA ASP A 112 -62.88 -52.11 17.42
C ASP A 112 -62.30 -51.21 16.31
N TYR A 113 -63.03 -50.19 15.88
CA TYR A 113 -62.42 -49.12 15.04
C TYR A 113 -61.34 -48.30 15.80
N LYS A 114 -61.19 -48.54 17.11
CA LYS A 114 -60.10 -48.06 17.96
C LYS A 114 -59.09 -49.17 18.26
N SER A 115 -58.62 -49.89 17.25
CA SER A 115 -57.53 -50.85 17.48
C SER A 115 -56.35 -50.11 18.11
N SER A 116 -55.83 -50.64 19.22
CA SER A 116 -54.64 -50.12 19.89
C SER A 116 -53.46 -49.96 18.92
N THR A 117 -53.42 -50.77 17.86
CA THR A 117 -52.47 -50.70 16.75
C THR A 117 -52.51 -49.38 15.98
N LEU A 118 -53.70 -48.84 15.70
CA LEU A 118 -53.83 -47.53 15.02
C LEU A 118 -53.34 -46.38 15.90
N ILE A 119 -53.62 -46.46 17.22
CA ILE A 119 -53.17 -45.45 18.19
C ILE A 119 -51.63 -45.47 18.28
N ALA A 120 -51.02 -46.65 18.39
CA ALA A 120 -49.57 -46.80 18.42
C ALA A 120 -48.90 -46.27 17.14
N PHE A 121 -49.49 -46.53 15.96
CA PHE A 121 -48.96 -46.03 14.70
C PHE A 121 -49.03 -44.49 14.60
N VAL A 122 -50.11 -43.88 15.09
CA VAL A 122 -50.25 -42.41 15.17
C VAL A 122 -49.21 -41.82 16.12
N ASP A 123 -48.96 -42.45 17.26
CA ASP A 123 -47.95 -42.01 18.22
C ASP A 123 -46.52 -42.12 17.65
N ASP A 124 -46.19 -43.21 16.94
CA ASP A 124 -44.91 -43.38 16.25
C ASP A 124 -44.73 -42.36 15.12
N LEU A 125 -45.78 -42.07 14.35
CA LEU A 125 -45.75 -41.04 13.32
C LEU A 125 -45.50 -39.65 13.94
N LYS A 126 -46.18 -39.34 15.06
CA LYS A 126 -45.99 -38.08 15.80
C LYS A 126 -44.57 -37.97 16.36
N LYS A 127 -44.04 -39.06 16.91
CA LYS A 127 -42.67 -39.10 17.43
C LYS A 127 -41.64 -38.91 16.32
N SER A 128 -41.83 -39.58 15.18
CA SER A 128 -40.99 -39.43 13.99
C SER A 128 -41.06 -38.02 13.41
N SER A 129 -42.25 -37.43 13.32
CA SER A 129 -42.42 -36.06 12.82
C SER A 129 -41.85 -35.01 13.76
N MET A 130 -42.01 -35.18 15.09
CA MET A 130 -41.35 -34.33 16.08
C MET A 130 -39.83 -34.43 16.01
N ALA A 131 -39.26 -35.63 15.88
CA ALA A 131 -37.82 -35.80 15.74
C ALA A 131 -37.27 -35.09 14.47
N LYS A 132 -37.99 -35.18 13.35
CA LYS A 132 -37.65 -34.44 12.12
C LYS A 132 -37.77 -32.92 12.28
N LEU A 133 -38.77 -32.46 13.04
CA LEU A 133 -38.94 -31.04 13.32
C LEU A 133 -37.80 -30.51 14.20
N GLU A 134 -37.39 -31.25 15.23
CA GLU A 134 -36.25 -30.92 16.08
C GLU A 134 -34.93 -30.89 15.29
N GLU A 135 -34.72 -31.86 14.40
CA GLU A 135 -33.59 -31.86 13.48
C GLU A 135 -33.61 -30.63 12.56
N PHE A 136 -34.77 -30.30 12.00
CA PHE A 136 -34.93 -29.10 11.16
C PHE A 136 -34.64 -27.81 11.93
N ILE A 137 -35.11 -27.69 13.17
CA ILE A 137 -34.81 -26.55 14.05
C ILE A 137 -33.30 -26.46 14.33
N SER A 138 -32.65 -27.60 14.62
CA SER A 138 -31.20 -27.65 14.86
C SER A 138 -30.42 -27.20 13.62
N LEU A 139 -30.79 -27.70 12.44
CA LEU A 139 -30.18 -27.30 11.17
C LEU A 139 -30.42 -25.83 10.85
N GLN A 140 -31.62 -25.31 11.11
CA GLN A 140 -31.94 -23.89 10.93
C GLN A 140 -31.10 -23.00 11.85
N GLN A 141 -30.97 -23.36 13.13
CA GLN A 141 -30.13 -22.64 14.09
C GLN A 141 -28.66 -22.68 13.65
N GLN A 142 -28.18 -23.83 13.19
CA GLN A 142 -26.81 -23.99 12.69
C GLN A 142 -26.57 -23.18 11.42
N SER A 143 -27.57 -23.08 10.52
CA SER A 143 -27.50 -22.23 9.33
C SER A 143 -27.36 -20.76 9.70
N GLN A 144 -28.16 -20.29 10.66
CA GLN A 144 -28.12 -18.90 11.13
C GLN A 144 -26.77 -18.53 11.77
N ASP A 145 -26.19 -19.44 12.57
CA ASP A 145 -24.84 -19.26 13.13
C ASP A 145 -23.74 -19.23 12.06
N LYS A 146 -23.87 -20.03 10.99
CA LYS A 146 -22.94 -19.95 9.87
C LYS A 146 -23.10 -18.64 9.10
N ASP A 147 -24.32 -18.16 8.89
CA ASP A 147 -24.59 -16.90 8.21
C ASP A 147 -24.04 -15.69 8.97
N SER A 148 -24.14 -15.67 10.32
CA SER A 148 -23.55 -14.61 11.14
C SER A 148 -22.03 -14.61 11.02
N LYS A 149 -21.37 -15.77 11.10
CA LYS A 149 -19.92 -15.93 10.90
C LYS A 149 -19.46 -15.50 9.51
N VAL A 150 -20.23 -15.79 8.47
CA VAL A 150 -19.94 -15.35 7.09
C VAL A 150 -20.02 -13.83 6.98
N LYS A 151 -21.03 -13.20 7.60
CA LYS A 151 -21.16 -11.73 7.62
C LYS A 151 -20.00 -11.07 8.37
N GLU A 152 -19.61 -11.61 9.52
CA GLU A 152 -18.46 -11.13 10.29
C GLU A 152 -17.16 -11.21 9.48
N LYS A 153 -16.86 -12.37 8.88
CA LYS A 153 -15.68 -12.53 8.01
C LYS A 153 -15.69 -11.59 6.81
N ARG A 154 -16.87 -11.33 6.22
CA ARG A 154 -17.01 -10.36 5.13
C ARG A 154 -16.68 -8.94 5.57
N SER A 155 -17.11 -8.54 6.78
CA SER A 155 -16.74 -7.23 7.37
C SER A 155 -15.23 -7.12 7.58
N HIS A 156 -14.59 -8.16 8.11
CA HIS A 156 -13.13 -8.17 8.28
C HIS A 156 -12.38 -8.10 6.95
N LEU A 157 -12.87 -8.78 5.91
CA LEU A 157 -12.27 -8.68 4.57
C LEU A 157 -12.35 -7.26 4.01
N THR A 158 -13.47 -6.56 4.21
CA THR A 158 -13.59 -5.15 3.79
C THR A 158 -12.66 -4.22 4.55
N GLU A 159 -12.41 -4.48 5.83
CA GLU A 159 -11.45 -3.72 6.64
C GLU A 159 -9.99 -3.99 6.23
N ILE A 160 -9.65 -5.25 5.94
CA ILE A 160 -8.32 -5.59 5.44
C ILE A 160 -8.09 -4.96 4.06
N GLN A 161 -9.10 -4.97 3.19
CA GLN A 161 -9.00 -4.34 1.87
C GLN A 161 -8.75 -2.84 1.99
N SER A 162 -9.49 -2.13 2.85
CA SER A 162 -9.26 -0.69 3.04
C SER A 162 -7.87 -0.38 3.60
N ARG A 163 -7.32 -1.25 4.45
CA ARG A 163 -5.93 -1.15 4.92
C ARG A 163 -4.90 -1.40 3.83
N ILE A 164 -5.15 -2.36 2.92
CA ILE A 164 -4.29 -2.61 1.75
C ILE A 164 -4.28 -1.35 0.88
N ASP A 165 -5.44 -0.81 0.53
CA ASP A 165 -5.56 0.38 -0.32
C ASP A 165 -4.84 1.59 0.32
N ALA A 166 -4.95 1.75 1.65
CA ALA A 166 -4.23 2.79 2.38
C ALA A 166 -2.71 2.62 2.31
N VAL A 167 -2.20 1.40 2.49
CA VAL A 167 -0.75 1.12 2.40
C VAL A 167 -0.23 1.30 0.98
N GLU A 168 -0.98 0.86 -0.05
CA GLU A 168 -0.63 1.07 -1.45
C GLU A 168 -0.55 2.57 -1.79
N SER A 169 -1.48 3.38 -1.27
CA SER A 169 -1.43 4.84 -1.44
C SER A 169 -0.18 5.47 -0.78
N GLN A 170 0.21 5.01 0.41
CA GLN A 170 1.42 5.47 1.09
C GLN A 170 2.69 5.04 0.36
N LEU A 171 2.71 3.81 -0.15
CA LEU A 171 3.83 3.28 -0.93
C LEU A 171 4.07 4.12 -2.20
N SER A 172 2.99 4.50 -2.90
CA SER A 172 3.09 5.39 -4.07
C SER A 172 3.67 6.77 -3.74
N VAL A 173 3.41 7.31 -2.55
CA VAL A 173 4.00 8.58 -2.08
C VAL A 173 5.50 8.41 -1.83
N VAL A 174 5.88 7.37 -1.08
CA VAL A 174 7.30 7.10 -0.76
C VAL A 174 8.12 6.83 -2.02
N GLU A 175 7.58 6.11 -3.00
CA GLU A 175 8.25 5.91 -4.29
C GLU A 175 8.55 7.22 -5.01
N LYS A 176 7.62 8.18 -5.00
CA LYS A 176 7.84 9.51 -5.58
C LYS A 176 8.89 10.29 -4.81
N GLU A 177 8.85 10.28 -3.48
CA GLU A 177 9.85 10.95 -2.64
C GLU A 177 11.26 10.39 -2.88
N ILE A 178 11.40 9.06 -3.00
CA ILE A 178 12.68 8.41 -3.34
C ILE A 178 13.16 8.86 -4.71
N GLN A 179 12.27 8.91 -5.72
CA GLN A 179 12.62 9.33 -7.06
C GLN A 179 13.04 10.81 -7.12
N GLU A 180 12.33 11.69 -6.39
CA GLU A 180 12.68 13.10 -6.26
C GLU A 180 14.03 13.28 -5.57
N TYR A 181 14.27 12.56 -4.47
CA TYR A 181 15.54 12.60 -3.76
C TYR A 181 16.70 12.11 -4.63
N ALA A 182 16.52 11.01 -5.36
CA ALA A 182 17.52 10.50 -6.30
C ALA A 182 17.84 11.51 -7.41
N SER A 183 16.81 12.19 -7.95
CA SER A 183 16.98 13.26 -8.93
C SER A 183 17.76 14.45 -8.37
N MET A 184 17.42 14.90 -7.15
CA MET A 184 18.14 15.96 -6.45
C MET A 184 19.61 15.60 -6.20
N CYS A 185 19.90 14.40 -5.70
CA CYS A 185 21.27 13.94 -5.48
C CYS A 185 22.08 13.91 -6.79
N SER A 186 21.48 13.48 -7.90
CA SER A 186 22.11 13.48 -9.22
C SER A 186 22.42 14.90 -9.71
N ALA A 187 21.49 15.83 -9.52
CA ALA A 187 21.69 17.24 -9.87
C ALA A 187 22.78 17.90 -9.01
N GLU A 188 22.78 17.65 -7.71
CA GLU A 188 23.76 18.17 -6.77
C GLU A 188 25.17 17.63 -7.07
N ALA A 189 25.29 16.33 -7.35
CA ALA A 189 26.56 15.71 -7.73
C ALA A 189 27.14 16.32 -9.01
N LYS A 190 26.28 16.60 -10.01
CA LYS A 190 26.70 17.30 -11.24
C LYS A 190 27.18 18.71 -10.94
N ARG A 191 26.42 19.48 -10.15
CA ARG A 191 26.80 20.85 -9.77
C ARG A 191 28.16 20.88 -9.07
N ILE A 192 28.38 19.99 -8.11
CA ILE A 192 29.66 19.89 -7.40
C ILE A 192 30.80 19.53 -8.36
N THR A 193 30.56 18.62 -9.31
CA THR A 193 31.57 18.25 -10.31
C THR A 193 31.93 19.43 -11.21
N GLU A 194 30.92 20.17 -11.69
CA GLU A 194 31.11 21.38 -12.49
C GLU A 194 31.85 22.48 -11.71
N ASP A 195 31.52 22.68 -10.44
CA ASP A 195 32.19 23.64 -9.55
C ASP A 195 33.68 23.26 -9.34
N ILE A 196 33.97 21.97 -9.11
CA ILE A 196 35.35 21.46 -8.99
C ILE A 196 36.13 21.67 -10.29
N GLU A 197 35.54 21.34 -11.44
CA GLU A 197 36.18 21.54 -12.75
C GLU A 197 36.51 23.02 -13.00
N GLN A 198 35.60 23.93 -12.64
CA GLN A 198 35.83 25.37 -12.74
C GLN A 198 36.96 25.85 -11.83
N GLU A 199 36.98 25.43 -10.57
CA GLU A 199 38.05 25.81 -9.63
C GLU A 199 39.41 25.20 -10.02
N MET A 200 39.43 23.96 -10.52
CA MET A 200 40.64 23.36 -11.08
C MET A 200 41.19 24.18 -12.24
N HIS A 201 40.32 24.65 -13.15
CA HIS A 201 40.76 25.51 -14.25
C HIS A 201 41.31 26.85 -13.75
N LYS A 202 40.67 27.48 -12.75
CA LYS A 202 41.18 28.72 -12.14
C LYS A 202 42.54 28.52 -11.48
N LEU A 203 42.73 27.41 -10.78
CA LEU A 203 44.00 27.05 -10.14
C LEU A 203 45.11 26.88 -11.19
N ASP A 204 44.86 26.11 -12.25
CA ASP A 204 45.81 25.89 -13.36
C ASP A 204 46.24 27.21 -14.02
N LYS A 205 45.30 28.16 -14.17
CA LYS A 205 45.63 29.50 -14.68
C LYS A 205 46.56 30.26 -13.72
N ARG A 206 46.27 30.24 -12.42
CA ARG A 206 47.10 30.92 -11.41
C ARG A 206 48.49 30.28 -11.29
N GLU A 207 48.58 28.95 -11.38
CA GLU A 207 49.86 28.22 -11.39
C GLU A 207 50.72 28.66 -12.58
N ARG A 208 50.14 28.73 -13.79
CA ARG A 208 50.84 29.23 -14.97
C ARG A 208 51.30 30.68 -14.83
N GLU A 209 50.47 31.56 -14.27
CA GLU A 209 50.83 32.96 -14.01
C GLU A 209 51.98 33.07 -12.99
N ALA A 210 51.97 32.24 -11.93
CA ALA A 210 53.04 32.21 -10.94
C ALA A 210 54.36 31.68 -11.53
N ASP A 211 54.30 30.65 -12.36
CA ASP A 211 55.46 30.10 -13.07
C ASP A 211 56.09 31.13 -14.02
N GLU A 212 55.28 31.90 -14.75
CA GLU A 212 55.75 32.96 -15.63
C GLU A 212 56.42 34.09 -14.82
N PHE A 213 55.78 34.52 -13.73
CA PHE A 213 56.35 35.52 -12.83
C PHE A 213 57.69 35.09 -12.22
N LEU A 214 57.81 33.83 -11.78
CA LEU A 214 59.06 33.28 -11.26
C LEU A 214 60.16 33.24 -12.34
N LYS A 215 59.83 32.85 -13.58
CA LYS A 215 60.79 32.88 -14.69
C LYS A 215 61.31 34.31 -14.95
N ASP A 216 60.42 35.29 -14.93
CA ASP A 216 60.79 36.70 -15.13
C ASP A 216 61.67 37.23 -13.99
N LEU A 217 61.36 36.88 -12.74
CA LEU A 217 62.19 37.25 -11.58
C LEU A 217 63.59 36.63 -11.66
N ILE A 218 63.70 35.35 -11.99
CA ILE A 218 64.99 34.66 -12.14
C ILE A 218 65.80 35.33 -13.24
N LYS A 219 65.19 35.61 -14.40
CA LYS A 219 65.86 36.28 -15.52
C LYS A 219 66.39 37.67 -15.11
N LYS A 220 65.57 38.48 -14.44
CA LYS A 220 65.98 39.81 -13.98
C LYS A 220 67.13 39.74 -12.97
N ASN A 221 67.06 38.80 -12.03
CA ASN A 221 68.14 38.59 -11.05
C ASN A 221 69.44 38.14 -11.75
N ASP A 222 69.36 37.21 -12.71
CA ASP A 222 70.52 36.79 -13.49
C ASP A 222 71.16 37.96 -14.25
N GLU A 223 70.35 38.86 -14.83
CA GLU A 223 70.83 40.09 -15.48
C GLU A 223 71.54 41.03 -14.49
N GLU A 224 70.99 41.24 -13.29
CA GLU A 224 71.59 42.04 -12.23
C GLU A 224 72.91 41.44 -11.70
N ILE A 225 72.94 40.12 -11.48
CA ILE A 225 74.15 39.38 -11.06
C ILE A 225 75.24 39.51 -12.13
N GLN A 226 74.90 39.34 -13.41
CA GLN A 226 75.86 39.49 -14.50
C GLN A 226 76.44 40.90 -14.59
N LYS A 227 75.59 41.93 -14.41
CA LYS A 227 76.04 43.34 -14.38
C LYS A 227 77.00 43.59 -13.22
N CYS A 228 76.66 43.15 -12.01
CA CYS A 228 77.52 43.28 -10.83
C CYS A 228 78.86 42.55 -11.01
N ALA A 229 78.84 41.33 -11.55
CA ALA A 229 80.05 40.58 -11.86
C ALA A 229 80.95 41.32 -12.87
N HIS A 230 80.37 41.95 -13.89
CA HIS A 230 81.10 42.74 -14.88
C HIS A 230 81.74 43.99 -14.25
N GLU A 231 81.00 44.72 -13.41
CA GLU A 231 81.51 45.89 -12.69
C GLU A 231 82.69 45.53 -11.76
N LEU A 232 82.58 44.39 -11.05
CA LEU A 232 83.67 43.88 -10.22
C LEU A 232 84.92 43.52 -11.04
N LEU A 233 84.75 42.87 -12.20
CA LEU A 233 85.87 42.56 -13.10
C LEU A 233 86.58 43.83 -13.58
N MET A 234 85.81 44.84 -14.00
CA MET A 234 86.35 46.14 -14.41
C MET A 234 87.12 46.83 -13.28
N LEU A 235 86.62 46.74 -12.05
CA LEU A 235 87.31 47.27 -10.87
C LEU A 235 88.63 46.53 -10.64
N VAL A 236 88.64 45.19 -10.68
CA VAL A 236 89.84 44.36 -10.53
C VAL A 236 90.90 44.70 -11.59
N ASP A 237 90.50 44.91 -12.83
CA ASP A 237 91.40 45.31 -13.92
C ASP A 237 92.01 46.70 -13.68
N SER A 238 91.19 47.67 -13.25
CA SER A 238 91.66 49.02 -12.93
C SER A 238 92.66 49.03 -11.76
N VAL A 239 92.38 48.24 -10.72
CA VAL A 239 93.21 48.03 -9.53
C VAL A 239 94.54 47.39 -9.90
N SER A 240 94.52 46.43 -10.84
CA SER A 240 95.71 45.75 -11.36
C SER A 240 96.59 46.69 -12.17
N LYS A 241 96.01 47.49 -13.08
CA LYS A 241 96.75 48.53 -13.84
C LYS A 241 97.39 49.57 -12.92
N TYR A 242 96.66 50.03 -11.90
CA TYR A 242 97.21 50.95 -10.91
C TYR A 242 98.38 50.33 -10.14
N LYS A 243 98.24 49.06 -9.72
CA LYS A 243 99.31 48.30 -9.06
C LYS A 243 100.57 48.25 -9.95
N GLU A 244 100.44 47.91 -11.23
CA GLU A 244 101.58 47.85 -12.17
C GLU A 244 102.27 49.20 -12.38
N SER A 245 101.49 50.27 -12.55
CA SER A 245 102.01 51.65 -12.64
C SER A 245 102.81 52.03 -11.39
N MET A 246 102.28 51.71 -10.21
CA MET A 246 102.93 52.00 -8.94
C MET A 246 104.21 51.19 -8.74
N VAL A 247 104.20 49.90 -9.05
CA VAL A 247 105.43 49.08 -9.04
C VAL A 247 106.48 49.64 -10.00
N SER A 248 106.09 50.07 -11.20
CA SER A 248 107.02 50.68 -12.17
C SER A 248 107.64 51.98 -11.63
N THR A 249 106.82 52.82 -10.98
CA THR A 249 107.25 54.08 -10.37
C THR A 249 108.23 53.84 -9.22
N LEU A 250 107.93 52.86 -8.36
CA LEU A 250 108.81 52.39 -7.29
C LEU A 250 110.17 51.91 -7.82
N LEU A 251 110.17 51.12 -8.89
CA LEU A 251 111.40 50.63 -9.52
C LEU A 251 112.24 51.76 -10.10
N ASN A 252 111.60 52.78 -10.71
CA ASN A 252 112.30 53.97 -11.19
C ASN A 252 112.92 54.76 -10.04
N ILE A 253 112.14 55.08 -8.99
CA ILE A 253 112.64 55.78 -7.79
C ILE A 253 113.81 55.01 -7.18
N ARG A 254 113.70 53.68 -7.05
CA ARG A 254 114.78 52.83 -6.52
C ARG A 254 116.05 52.91 -7.37
N ARG A 255 115.93 52.98 -8.71
CA ARG A 255 117.05 53.15 -9.63
C ARG A 255 117.72 54.51 -9.40
N ASP A 256 116.94 55.58 -9.39
CA ASP A 256 117.42 56.95 -9.15
C ASP A 256 118.15 57.08 -7.80
N VAL A 257 117.64 56.38 -6.77
CA VAL A 257 118.27 56.29 -5.44
C VAL A 257 119.61 55.53 -5.50
N SER A 258 119.71 54.48 -6.30
CA SER A 258 120.93 53.67 -6.40
C SER A 258 122.05 54.41 -7.17
N GLU A 259 121.70 55.40 -8.00
CA GLU A 259 122.62 56.18 -8.84
C GLU A 259 123.14 57.47 -8.16
N THR A 260 122.56 57.91 -7.04
CA THR A 260 122.92 59.17 -6.36
C THR A 260 123.81 58.95 -5.12
N ALA A 261 124.97 59.64 -5.07
CA ALA A 261 125.99 59.47 -4.02
C ALA A 261 125.68 60.12 -2.64
N GLU A 262 124.46 60.62 -2.44
CA GLU A 262 124.02 61.33 -1.21
C GLU A 262 122.76 60.64 -0.61
N PRO A 263 122.92 59.66 0.28
CA PRO A 263 121.85 58.76 0.73
C PRO A 263 120.71 59.43 1.54
N HIS A 264 120.88 60.67 2.01
CA HIS A 264 119.97 61.26 3.00
C HIS A 264 118.65 61.81 2.42
N LYS A 265 118.66 62.43 1.23
CA LYS A 265 117.43 62.93 0.57
C LYS A 265 116.58 61.79 -0.02
N CYS A 266 117.21 60.71 -0.48
CA CYS A 266 116.53 59.54 -1.02
C CYS A 266 115.74 58.74 0.01
N LEU A 267 116.25 58.64 1.24
CA LEU A 267 115.55 57.94 2.33
C LEU A 267 114.24 58.62 2.73
N GLN A 268 114.13 59.95 2.55
CA GLN A 268 112.89 60.68 2.83
C GLN A 268 111.82 60.43 1.77
N GLY A 269 112.20 60.35 0.49
CA GLY A 269 111.30 59.95 -0.60
C GLY A 269 110.78 58.53 -0.46
N LEU A 270 111.66 57.58 -0.10
CA LEU A 270 111.27 56.19 0.18
C LEU A 270 110.34 56.06 1.40
N ARG A 271 110.55 56.86 2.45
CA ARG A 271 109.64 56.89 3.61
C ARG A 271 108.25 57.45 3.26
N SER A 272 108.19 58.52 2.48
CA SER A 272 106.91 59.11 2.05
C SER A 272 106.12 58.13 1.17
N LEU A 273 106.81 57.47 0.25
CA LEU A 273 106.21 56.50 -0.67
C LEU A 273 105.80 55.21 0.06
N ALA A 274 106.59 54.76 1.05
CA ALA A 274 106.21 53.63 1.91
C ALA A 274 104.96 53.95 2.74
N ALA A 275 104.82 55.18 3.23
CA ALA A 275 103.62 55.61 3.95
C ALA A 275 102.38 55.64 3.03
N GLU A 276 102.51 56.15 1.79
CA GLU A 276 101.43 56.09 0.80
C GLU A 276 101.05 54.66 0.43
N LEU A 277 102.02 53.76 0.24
CA LEU A 277 101.75 52.35 -0.03
C LEU A 277 101.06 51.64 1.13
N VAL A 278 101.46 51.93 2.37
CA VAL A 278 100.79 51.40 3.56
C VAL A 278 99.34 51.89 3.59
N ASN A 279 99.07 53.17 3.34
CA ASN A 279 97.70 53.68 3.29
C ASN A 279 96.87 53.02 2.17
N VAL A 280 97.42 52.87 0.96
CA VAL A 280 96.74 52.19 -0.15
C VAL A 280 96.46 50.72 0.16
N VAL A 281 97.39 50.01 0.80
CA VAL A 281 97.19 48.61 1.21
C VAL A 281 96.14 48.50 2.31
N VAL A 282 96.14 49.41 3.29
CA VAL A 282 95.15 49.46 4.38
C VAL A 282 93.75 49.75 3.85
N ASP A 283 93.59 50.75 2.99
CA ASP A 283 92.30 51.10 2.38
C ASP A 283 91.75 49.95 1.53
N ARG A 284 92.62 49.26 0.79
CA ARG A 284 92.22 48.11 -0.03
C ARG A 284 91.91 46.86 0.79
N TYR A 285 92.61 46.63 1.89
CA TYR A 285 92.29 45.53 2.80
C TYR A 285 90.94 45.76 3.49
N SER A 286 90.65 47.01 3.83
CA SER A 286 89.32 47.43 4.31
C SER A 286 88.22 47.14 3.27
N LEU A 287 88.46 47.47 1.99
CA LEU A 287 87.51 47.18 0.90
C LEU A 287 87.26 45.68 0.71
N VAL A 288 88.32 44.86 0.73
CA VAL A 288 88.20 43.39 0.61
C VAL A 288 87.42 42.80 1.80
N LEU A 289 87.64 43.31 3.01
CA LEU A 289 86.88 42.89 4.19
C LEU A 289 85.40 43.29 4.08
N SER A 290 85.10 44.49 3.57
CA SER A 290 83.72 44.94 3.33
C SER A 290 83.02 44.07 2.28
N LEU A 291 83.69 43.75 1.16
CA LEU A 291 83.16 42.84 0.14
C LEU A 291 82.91 41.43 0.68
N ARG A 292 83.84 40.90 1.48
CA ARG A 292 83.65 39.59 2.13
C ARG A 292 82.48 39.59 3.11
N ARG A 293 82.27 40.69 3.83
CA ARG A 293 81.14 40.85 4.76
C ARG A 293 79.82 40.87 4.01
N LEU A 294 79.73 41.61 2.90
CA LEU A 294 78.54 41.66 2.04
C LEU A 294 78.23 40.30 1.40
N LEU A 295 79.24 39.58 0.90
CA LEU A 295 79.05 38.23 0.34
C LEU A 295 78.51 37.24 1.38
N ASN A 296 79.00 37.29 2.62
CA ASN A 296 78.50 36.45 3.70
C ASN A 296 77.08 36.84 4.14
N GLN A 297 76.73 38.12 4.11
CA GLN A 297 75.37 38.58 4.41
C GLN A 297 74.38 38.07 3.36
N ASN A 298 74.71 38.15 2.07
CA ASN A 298 73.88 37.59 1.00
C ASN A 298 73.72 36.07 1.09
N ALA A 299 74.78 35.33 1.43
CA ALA A 299 74.71 33.88 1.58
C ALA A 299 73.78 33.46 2.74
N ASN A 300 73.90 34.13 3.89
CA ASN A 300 73.05 33.86 5.06
C ASN A 300 71.59 34.24 4.79
N PHE A 301 71.35 35.34 4.08
CA PHE A 301 70.01 35.79 3.71
C PHE A 301 69.30 34.80 2.78
N SER A 302 70.00 34.29 1.76
CA SER A 302 69.47 33.24 0.87
C SER A 302 69.08 31.97 1.63
N GLU A 303 69.89 31.58 2.63
CA GLU A 303 69.60 30.41 3.47
C GLU A 303 68.38 30.62 4.39
N GLU A 304 68.22 31.82 4.97
CA GLU A 304 67.06 32.15 5.80
C GLU A 304 65.76 32.28 4.99
N GLN A 305 65.82 32.89 3.80
CA GLN A 305 64.67 32.97 2.89
C GLN A 305 64.20 31.58 2.46
N MET A 306 65.14 30.69 2.07
CA MET A 306 64.80 29.31 1.73
C MET A 306 64.26 28.51 2.92
N LYS A 307 64.75 28.73 4.14
CA LYS A 307 64.19 28.11 5.36
C LYS A 307 62.77 28.61 5.64
N GLY A 308 62.50 29.90 5.49
CA GLY A 308 61.16 30.49 5.67
C GLY A 308 60.13 29.91 4.71
N ILE A 309 60.47 29.83 3.42
CA ILE A 309 59.61 29.25 2.38
C ILE A 309 59.33 27.76 2.66
N ASN A 310 60.34 26.99 3.08
CA ASN A 310 60.21 25.57 3.36
C ASN A 310 59.33 25.28 4.60
N ILE A 311 59.38 26.14 5.62
CA ILE A 311 58.51 26.03 6.82
C ILE A 311 57.04 26.28 6.45
N HIS A 312 56.75 27.22 5.56
CA HIS A 312 55.38 27.51 5.12
C HIS A 312 54.80 26.42 4.22
N LEU A 313 55.60 25.87 3.29
CA LEU A 313 55.21 24.71 2.48
C LEU A 313 54.91 23.47 3.34
N ARG A 314 55.71 23.22 4.40
CA ARG A 314 55.48 22.08 5.30
C ARG A 314 54.24 22.22 6.18
N ARG A 315 53.88 23.45 6.61
CA ARG A 315 52.65 23.71 7.37
C ARG A 315 51.38 23.53 6.53
N GLY A 316 51.45 23.73 5.21
CA GLY A 316 50.32 23.45 4.30
C GLY A 316 50.02 21.96 4.08
N GLN A 317 50.96 21.06 4.40
CA GLN A 317 50.81 19.61 4.16
C GLN A 317 50.33 18.80 5.38
N THR A 318 50.31 19.36 6.59
CA THR A 318 50.07 18.57 7.81
C THR A 318 48.62 18.49 8.30
N ASP A 319 47.66 19.12 7.64
CA ASP A 319 46.25 19.01 8.04
C ASP A 319 45.57 17.86 7.27
N SER A 320 45.70 16.66 7.84
CA SER A 320 45.05 15.42 7.39
C SER A 320 43.52 15.39 7.60
N THR A 321 42.87 16.54 7.77
CA THR A 321 41.42 16.68 7.91
C THR A 321 40.87 17.55 6.79
N GLY A 322 40.95 17.05 5.56
CA GLY A 322 40.02 17.26 4.42
C GLY A 322 39.28 18.59 4.27
N SER A 323 39.86 19.71 4.67
CA SER A 323 39.26 21.04 4.58
C SER A 323 40.22 21.94 3.83
N TRP A 324 40.07 21.93 2.51
CA TRP A 324 40.74 22.87 1.60
C TRP A 324 40.08 24.25 1.74
N MET A 325 40.26 24.92 2.88
CA MET A 325 39.90 26.32 3.01
C MET A 325 41.08 27.10 3.58
N LYS A 326 41.50 28.10 2.80
CA LYS A 326 42.53 29.14 3.04
C LYS A 326 43.94 28.86 2.51
N SER A 327 44.04 28.49 1.23
CA SER A 327 45.30 28.64 0.48
C SER A 327 45.57 30.11 0.07
N ASP A 328 44.54 30.95 -0.03
CA ASP A 328 44.71 32.36 -0.45
C ASP A 328 45.46 33.20 0.60
N CYS A 329 45.34 32.91 1.90
CA CYS A 329 46.08 33.66 2.94
C CYS A 329 47.59 33.42 2.90
N ALA A 330 48.04 32.21 2.52
CA ALA A 330 49.47 31.88 2.54
C ALA A 330 50.24 32.57 1.41
N LEU A 331 49.60 32.81 0.26
CA LEU A 331 50.22 33.47 -0.90
C LEU A 331 50.38 34.98 -0.69
N ASP A 332 49.40 35.64 -0.06
CA ASP A 332 49.51 37.06 0.30
C ASP A 332 50.53 37.31 1.42
N GLU A 333 50.67 36.36 2.35
CA GLU A 333 51.66 36.44 3.43
C GLU A 333 53.09 36.21 2.92
N VAL A 334 53.29 35.28 1.98
CA VAL A 334 54.59 35.09 1.29
C VAL A 334 54.93 36.29 0.39
N LYS A 335 53.94 36.89 -0.31
CA LYS A 335 54.15 38.12 -1.08
C LYS A 335 54.53 39.30 -0.18
N GLY A 336 53.89 39.44 0.99
CA GLY A 336 54.22 40.49 1.97
C GLY A 336 55.65 40.38 2.47
N ILE A 337 56.12 39.17 2.81
CA ILE A 337 57.50 38.93 3.25
C ILE A 337 58.50 39.24 2.12
N LEU A 338 58.17 38.93 0.87
CA LEU A 338 59.04 39.20 -0.27
C LEU A 338 59.13 40.71 -0.60
N TRP A 339 58.04 41.46 -0.40
CA TRP A 339 57.98 42.91 -0.69
C TRP A 339 58.57 43.79 0.42
N ASP A 340 58.28 43.52 1.69
CA ASP A 340 58.78 44.33 2.83
C ASP A 340 60.31 44.24 2.98
N GLY A 341 60.90 43.09 2.62
CA GLY A 341 62.36 42.93 2.61
C GLY A 341 63.05 43.84 1.59
N THR A 342 62.44 44.05 0.42
CA THR A 342 63.07 44.82 -0.66
C THR A 342 63.09 46.33 -0.41
N GLU A 343 62.03 46.94 0.17
CA GLU A 343 62.01 48.39 0.40
C GLU A 343 62.91 48.84 1.56
N HIS A 344 63.02 48.03 2.63
CA HIS A 344 63.88 48.36 3.77
C HIS A 344 65.38 48.23 3.41
N GLU A 345 65.72 47.33 2.49
CA GLU A 345 67.10 47.06 2.10
C GLU A 345 67.66 48.05 1.06
N TYR A 346 66.83 48.54 0.12
CA TYR A 346 67.25 49.67 -0.73
C TYR A 346 67.58 50.92 0.11
N SER A 347 66.87 51.13 1.24
CA SER A 347 67.12 52.23 2.16
C SER A 347 68.45 52.11 2.91
N LEU A 348 68.80 50.89 3.38
CA LEU A 348 70.06 50.63 4.09
C LEU A 348 71.28 50.63 3.17
N VAL A 349 71.15 50.14 1.94
CA VAL A 349 72.23 50.18 0.95
C VAL A 349 72.48 51.64 0.47
N LEU A 350 71.43 52.47 0.33
CA LEU A 350 71.57 53.90 0.03
C LEU A 350 72.16 54.71 1.19
N GLN A 351 71.87 54.36 2.45
CA GLN A 351 72.47 55.01 3.63
C GLN A 351 73.96 54.70 3.80
N LEU A 352 74.42 53.52 3.39
CA LEU A 352 75.84 53.15 3.47
C LEU A 352 76.70 53.73 2.33
N PHE A 353 76.09 54.23 1.26
CA PHE A 353 76.80 54.91 0.16
C PHE A 353 76.82 56.45 0.29
N THR A 354 76.14 57.03 1.30
CA THR A 354 76.03 58.49 1.48
C THR A 354 76.78 59.04 2.70
N THR A 355 77.54 58.20 3.42
CA THR A 355 78.53 58.58 4.45
C THR A 355 79.85 57.90 4.18
#